data_AF-A0A821RVE1-F1
#
_entry.id   AF-A0A821RVE1-F1
#
_cell.length_a   1.000
_cell.length_b   1.000
_cell.length_c   1.000
_cell.angle_alpha   90.00
_cell.angle_beta   90.00
_cell.angle_gamma   90.00
#
_symmetry.space_group_name_H-M   'P 1'
#
loop_
_entity.id
_entity.type
_entity.pdbx_description
1 polymer ?
#
loop_
_entity_poly.entity_id
_entity_poly.type
_entity_poly.pdbx_seq_one_letter_code
_entity_poly.pdbx_strand_id
1 'polypeptide(L)' 'HSKPRVRTKYNFDGKDEEDLPFKKGQILMIIKKIEPLWWLARNNLGDKGMIPANYVEYIR' A
#
# COMPACT_ATOMS: atom_id res chain seq x y z
N HIS A 1 15.30 6.03 -10.97
CA HIS A 1 14.67 4.79 -10.48
C HIS A 1 13.19 5.03 -10.21
N SER A 2 12.29 4.33 -10.91
CA SER A 2 10.84 4.43 -10.63
C SER A 2 10.48 3.60 -9.41
N LYS A 3 9.67 4.13 -8.49
CA LYS A 3 9.17 3.36 -7.35
C LYS A 3 8.13 2.35 -7.82
N PRO A 4 8.14 1.10 -7.31
CA PRO A 4 7.20 0.09 -7.77
C PRO A 4 5.76 0.46 -7.39
N ARG A 5 4.83 0.17 -8.31
CA ARG A 5 3.39 0.41 -8.12
C ARG A 5 2.68 -0.92 -7.91
N VAL A 6 1.65 -0.90 -7.08
CA VAL A 6 0.84 -2.07 -6.77
C VAL A 6 -0.64 -1.73 -6.89
N ARG A 7 -1.47 -2.72 -7.20
CA ARG A 7 -2.93 -2.64 -7.15
C ARG A 7 -3.44 -3.32 -5.90
N THR A 8 -4.39 -2.71 -5.22
CA THR A 8 -5.03 -3.29 -4.04
C THR A 8 -6.07 -4.34 -4.45
N LYS A 9 -6.00 -5.53 -3.87
CA LYS A 9 -6.88 -6.67 -4.17
C LYS A 9 -8.15 -6.67 -3.31
N TYR A 10 -8.10 -6.04 -2.14
CA TYR A 10 -9.16 -5.99 -1.14
C TYR A 10 -9.31 -4.58 -0.56
N ASN A 11 -10.36 -4.37 0.21
CA ASN A 11 -10.47 -3.19 1.07
C ASN A 11 -9.62 -3.40 2.33
N PHE A 12 -9.04 -2.32 2.84
CA PHE A 12 -8.35 -2.29 4.10
C PHE A 12 -8.72 -1.00 4.81
N ASP A 13 -9.37 -1.10 5.96
CA ASP A 13 -9.86 0.06 6.69
C ASP A 13 -8.83 0.59 7.71
N GLY A 14 -7.65 -0.05 7.80
CA GLY A 14 -6.66 0.23 8.84
C GLY A 14 -7.03 -0.40 10.18
N LYS A 15 -6.03 -0.70 11.00
CA LYS A 15 -6.17 -1.15 12.39
C LYS A 15 -5.55 -0.14 13.36
N ASP A 16 -4.41 0.45 12.97
CA ASP A 16 -3.64 1.39 13.78
C ASP A 16 -3.50 2.74 13.08
N GLU A 17 -3.09 3.78 13.82
CA GLU A 17 -2.94 5.16 13.27
C GLU A 17 -1.87 5.28 12.18
N GLU A 18 -0.92 4.34 12.14
CA GLU A 18 0.15 4.31 11.12
C GLU A 18 -0.28 3.63 9.81
N ASP A 19 -1.46 3.02 9.78
CA ASP A 19 -1.97 2.33 8.61
C ASP A 19 -2.45 3.31 7.54
N LEU A 20 -2.34 2.89 6.28
CA LEU A 20 -2.93 3.58 5.15
C LEU A 20 -4.18 2.83 4.68
N PRO A 21 -5.40 3.29 5.03
CA PRO A 21 -6.62 2.71 4.50
C PRO A 21 -6.71 2.85 2.98
N PHE A 22 -7.28 1.84 2.33
CA PHE A 22 -7.51 1.86 0.89
C PHE A 22 -8.73 1.01 0.52
N LYS A 23 -9.29 1.30 -0.66
CA LYS A 23 -10.32 0.46 -1.28
C LYS A 23 -9.72 -0.43 -2.37
N LYS A 24 -10.37 -1.55 -2.65
CA LYS A 24 -10.00 -2.49 -3.71
C LYS A 24 -9.90 -1.76 -5.05
N GLY A 25 -8.87 -2.10 -5.83
CA GLY A 25 -8.62 -1.55 -7.15
C GLY A 25 -7.81 -0.24 -7.17
N GLN A 26 -7.51 0.34 -6.00
CA GLN A 26 -6.65 1.51 -5.92
C GLN A 26 -5.20 1.17 -6.27
N ILE A 27 -4.48 2.18 -6.78
CA ILE A 27 -3.06 2.07 -7.09
C ILE A 27 -2.24 2.79 -6.03
N LEU A 28 -1.32 2.05 -5.42
CA LEU A 28 -0.40 2.57 -4.41
C LEU A 28 1.05 2.52 -4.93
N MET A 29 1.87 3.44 -4.44
CA MET A 29 3.29 3.47 -4.71
C MET A 29 4.05 2.97 -3.48
N ILE A 30 4.87 1.93 -3.64
CA ILE A 30 5.67 1.40 -2.54
C ILE A 30 6.86 2.34 -2.29
N ILE A 31 6.95 2.85 -1.06
CA ILE A 31 8.07 3.69 -0.61
C ILE A 31 9.17 2.82 -0.04
N LYS A 32 8.84 1.90 0.88
CA LYS A 32 9.81 1.06 1.59
C LYS A 32 9.15 -0.24 2.04
N LYS A 33 9.88 -1.36 1.95
CA LYS A 33 9.48 -2.65 2.55
C LYS A 33 10.13 -2.73 3.91
N ILE A 34 9.42 -2.30 4.95
CA ILE A 34 9.95 -2.24 6.32
C ILE A 34 9.98 -3.66 6.89
N GLU A 35 8.93 -4.44 6.63
CA GLU A 35 8.80 -5.83 7.04
C GLU A 35 8.36 -6.73 5.87
N PRO A 36 8.44 -8.06 6.01
CA PRO A 36 7.97 -8.98 4.98
C PRO A 36 6.49 -8.78 4.64
N LEU A 37 5.65 -8.55 5.66
CA LEU A 37 4.20 -8.45 5.52
C LEU A 37 3.65 -7.03 5.54
N TRP A 38 4.44 -6.04 5.96
CA TRP A 38 4.00 -4.66 6.07
C TRP A 38 4.94 -3.71 5.33
N TRP A 39 4.38 -3.01 4.35
CA TRP A 39 5.11 -2.10 3.48
C TRP A 39 4.60 -0.67 3.67
N LEU A 40 5.53 0.29 3.67
CA LEU A 40 5.20 1.69 3.62
C LEU A 40 4.83 2.06 2.18
N ALA A 41 3.61 2.54 1.98
CA ALA A 41 3.10 2.95 0.68
C ALA A 41 2.58 4.39 0.70
N ARG A 42 2.34 4.93 -0.50
CA ARG A 42 1.69 6.23 -0.70
C ARG A 42 0.52 6.10 -1.68
N ASN A 43 -0.60 6.71 -1.35
CA ASN A 43 -1.74 6.82 -2.27
C ASN A 43 -1.54 7.96 -3.28
N ASN A 44 -2.54 8.21 -4.12
CA ASN A 44 -2.55 9.29 -5.12
C ASN A 44 -2.81 10.68 -4.52
N LEU A 45 -3.38 10.77 -3.32
CA LEU A 45 -3.59 12.03 -2.58
C LEU A 45 -2.31 12.52 -1.89
N GLY A 46 -1.33 11.64 -1.72
CA GLY A 46 -0.05 11.93 -1.09
C GLY A 46 0.12 11.34 0.31
N ASP A 47 -0.95 10.77 0.87
CA ASP A 47 -0.95 10.13 2.20
C ASP A 47 -0.08 8.89 2.20
N LYS A 48 0.61 8.69 3.32
CA LYS A 48 1.54 7.58 3.52
C LYS A 48 1.15 6.82 4.76
N GLY A 49 1.36 5.51 4.71
CA GLY A 49 1.19 4.63 5.86
C GLY A 49 1.45 3.18 5.49
N MET A 50 1.27 2.33 6.48
CA MET A 50 1.54 0.91 6.39
C MET A 50 0.41 0.19 5.69
N ILE A 51 0.78 -0.75 4.82
CA ILE A 51 -0.17 -1.61 4.11
C ILE A 51 0.25 -3.07 4.23
N PRO A 52 -0.73 -4.00 4.31
CA PRO A 52 -0.46 -5.42 4.24
C PRO A 52 -0.02 -5.82 2.83
N ALA A 53 1.18 -6.39 2.70
CA ALA A 53 1.80 -6.84 1.45
C ALA A 53 0.94 -7.88 0.71
N ASN A 54 0.26 -8.75 1.46
CA ASN A 54 -0.62 -9.78 0.93
C ASN A 54 -1.94 -9.23 0.36
N TYR A 55 -2.27 -7.95 0.61
CA TYR A 55 -3.46 -7.29 0.09
C TYR A 55 -3.23 -6.60 -1.26
N VAL A 56 -2.00 -6.63 -1.76
CA VAL A 56 -1.64 -5.95 -3.01
C VAL A 56 -0.98 -6.91 -4.00
N GLU A 57 -0.92 -6.49 -5.25
CA GLU A 57 -0.20 -7.18 -6.33
C GLU A 57 0.58 -6.16 -7.15
N TYR A 58 1.74 -6.55 -7.67
CA TYR A 58 2.51 -5.68 -8.55
C TYR A 58 1.79 -5.47 -9.87
N ILE A 59 1.77 -4.22 -10.32
CA ILE A 59 1.30 -3.89 -11.66
C ILE A 59 2.46 -4.19 -12.61
N ARG A 60 2.20 -5.03 -13.62
CA ARG A 60 3.13 -5.29 -14.73
C ARG A 60 3.08 -4.15 -15.74
#